data_AF-K1R9L6-F1
#
_entry.id   AF-K1R9L6-F1
#
_cell.length_a   1.000
_cell.length_b   1.000
_cell.length_c   1.000
_cell.angle_alpha   90.00
_cell.angle_beta   90.00
_cell.angle_gamma   90.00
#
_symmetry.space_group_name_H-M   'P 1'
#
loop_
_entity.id
_entity.type
_entity.pdbx_description
1 polymer ?
#
loop_
_entity_poly.entity_id
_entity_poly.type
_entity_poly.pdbx_seq_one_letter_code
_entity_poly.pdbx_strand_id
1 'polypeptide(L)'
;MESEAGLLALKEMSSQGTPVEIIEGDGDNTLIARLKSQCGLSVVKRLDKNHCVKNIIKTLYDLRNSKVVKISNQIIQHLSKCIKYIFSKNQGDKEGMRENLVALVPHQFGDHSKCHGRFCGYKRKPNETYVHRSLRYKVPLQDPLLRQSLDDIFAPIIAKSASYIELGSSQACEHANRETCLRVPKHLHYGESESLDFRVKATATFINEGRKYLSEVK
;
A
#
# COMPACT_ATOMS: atom_id res chain seq x y z
N MET A 1 -16.95 13.62 9.45
CA MET A 1 -16.58 12.74 10.58
C MET A 1 -15.08 12.43 10.61
N GLU A 2 -14.52 11.54 9.77
CA GLU A 2 -13.09 11.17 9.87
C GLU A 2 -12.12 12.35 9.65
N SER A 3 -12.36 13.16 8.62
CA SER A 3 -11.52 14.34 8.34
C SER A 3 -11.66 15.44 9.39
N GLU A 4 -12.75 15.48 10.13
CA GLU A 4 -13.01 16.49 11.17
C GLU A 4 -12.34 16.11 12.49
N ALA A 5 -12.43 14.84 12.88
CA ALA A 5 -11.67 14.29 14.00
C ALA A 5 -10.16 14.42 13.77
N GLY A 6 -9.68 14.13 12.56
CA GLY A 6 -8.26 14.32 12.20
C GLY A 6 -7.80 15.78 12.28
N LEU A 7 -8.63 16.73 11.85
CA LEU A 7 -8.32 18.16 11.97
C LEU A 7 -8.20 18.60 13.43
N LEU A 8 -9.16 18.20 14.27
CA LEU A 8 -9.16 18.54 15.69
C LEU A 8 -7.92 17.98 16.39
N ALA A 9 -7.60 16.70 16.18
CA ALA A 9 -6.45 16.05 16.78
C ALA A 9 -5.13 16.77 16.41
N LEU A 10 -4.92 17.09 15.12
CA LEU A 10 -3.69 17.73 14.67
C LEU A 10 -3.57 19.18 15.16
N LYS A 11 -4.70 19.90 15.26
CA LYS A 11 -4.74 21.24 15.85
C LYS A 11 -4.37 21.20 17.34
N GLU A 12 -4.91 20.25 18.08
CA GLU A 12 -4.63 20.06 19.50
C GLU A 12 -3.16 19.70 19.73
N MET A 13 -2.62 18.72 19.00
CA MET A 13 -1.20 18.34 19.07
C MET A 13 -0.27 19.53 18.79
N SER A 14 -0.59 20.34 17.78
CA SER A 14 0.17 21.57 17.48
C SER A 14 0.09 22.57 18.63
N SER A 15 -1.07 22.73 19.27
CA SER A 15 -1.25 23.65 20.41
C SER A 15 -0.52 23.20 21.67
N GLN A 16 -0.31 21.89 21.84
CA GLN A 16 0.43 21.27 22.93
C GLN A 16 1.95 21.21 22.67
N GLY A 17 2.45 21.90 21.63
CA GLY A 17 3.87 21.95 21.31
C GLY A 17 4.41 20.69 20.63
N THR A 18 3.54 19.83 20.09
CA THR A 18 3.92 18.61 19.36
C THR A 18 3.42 18.69 17.90
N PRO A 19 4.02 19.54 17.04
CA PRO A 19 3.59 19.67 15.66
C PRO A 19 3.82 18.37 14.88
N VAL A 20 2.85 17.98 14.07
CA VAL A 20 2.94 16.78 13.22
C VAL A 20 3.45 17.18 11.84
N GLU A 21 4.62 16.64 11.48
CA GLU A 21 5.26 16.91 10.18
C GLU A 21 4.82 15.94 9.09
N ILE A 22 4.47 14.71 9.46
CA ILE A 22 4.16 13.62 8.52
C ILE A 22 2.85 12.95 8.90
N ILE A 23 1.96 12.81 7.92
CA ILE A 23 0.76 11.99 8.02
C ILE A 23 0.89 10.82 7.05
N GLU A 24 0.84 9.60 7.60
CA GLU A 24 0.76 8.38 6.81
C GLU A 24 -0.71 8.02 6.56
N GLY A 25 -1.07 7.73 5.32
CA GLY A 25 -2.45 7.43 4.98
C GLY A 25 -2.63 6.86 3.58
N ASP A 26 -3.89 6.68 3.20
CA ASP A 26 -4.26 6.22 1.87
C ASP A 26 -4.08 7.33 0.81
N GLY A 27 -4.67 7.16 -0.37
CA GLY A 27 -4.58 8.16 -1.44
C GLY A 27 -5.39 9.45 -1.20
N ASP A 28 -6.24 9.54 -0.17
CA ASP A 28 -7.16 10.66 0.02
C ASP A 28 -6.47 11.93 0.55
N ASN A 29 -6.51 13.01 -0.22
CA ASN A 29 -5.87 14.27 0.13
C ASN A 29 -6.81 15.25 0.84
N THR A 30 -8.06 14.84 1.13
CA THR A 30 -9.07 15.72 1.74
C THR A 30 -8.62 16.29 3.09
N LEU A 31 -8.01 15.47 3.96
CA LEU A 31 -7.50 15.94 5.25
C LEU A 31 -6.36 16.96 5.08
N ILE A 32 -5.39 16.67 4.21
CA ILE A 32 -4.24 17.55 3.94
C ILE A 32 -4.70 18.90 3.36
N ALA A 33 -5.64 18.86 2.42
CA ALA A 33 -6.21 20.07 1.83
C ALA A 33 -6.90 20.94 2.88
N ARG A 34 -7.66 20.33 3.80
CA ARG A 34 -8.34 21.04 4.89
C ARG A 34 -7.37 21.57 5.95
N LEU A 35 -6.32 20.82 6.31
CA LEU A 35 -5.29 21.28 7.25
C LEU A 35 -4.61 22.56 6.74
N LYS A 36 -4.27 22.57 5.45
CA LYS A 36 -3.66 23.73 4.81
C LYS A 36 -4.61 24.93 4.77
N SER A 37 -5.88 24.72 4.39
CA SER A 37 -6.84 25.83 4.21
C SER A 37 -7.43 26.36 5.52
N GLN A 38 -7.65 25.50 6.53
CA GLN A 38 -8.34 25.87 7.77
C GLN A 38 -7.40 26.09 8.95
N CYS A 39 -6.23 25.45 8.96
CA CYS A 39 -5.30 25.51 10.09
C CYS A 39 -3.95 26.12 9.73
N GLY A 40 -3.67 26.39 8.45
CA GLY A 40 -2.37 26.89 7.99
C GLY A 40 -1.22 25.89 8.20
N LEU A 41 -1.53 24.63 8.54
CA LEU A 41 -0.54 23.60 8.80
C LEU A 41 -0.05 22.98 7.49
N SER A 42 1.27 22.93 7.31
CA SER A 42 1.90 22.21 6.22
C SER A 42 2.38 20.86 6.72
N VAL A 43 1.75 19.79 6.24
CA VAL A 43 2.08 18.42 6.63
C VAL A 43 2.42 17.62 5.38
N VAL A 44 3.51 16.86 5.45
CA VAL A 44 3.93 15.96 4.38
C VAL A 44 3.08 14.70 4.43
N LYS A 45 2.50 14.35 3.29
CA LYS A 45 1.76 13.11 3.17
C LYS A 45 2.68 11.98 2.74
N ARG A 46 2.69 10.90 3.52
CA ARG A 46 3.35 9.65 3.17
C ARG A 46 2.31 8.61 2.78
N LEU A 47 2.47 7.99 1.62
CA LEU A 47 1.52 6.97 1.16
C LEU A 47 1.75 5.66 1.89
N ASP A 48 0.68 4.99 2.27
CA ASP A 48 0.77 3.64 2.78
C ASP A 48 1.11 2.62 1.68
N LYS A 49 2.11 1.78 1.97
CA LYS A 49 2.57 0.73 1.07
C LYS A 49 1.47 -0.29 0.73
N ASN A 50 0.73 -0.77 1.73
CA ASN A 50 -0.25 -1.83 1.54
C ASN A 50 -1.42 -1.32 0.68
N HIS A 51 -1.87 -0.10 0.90
CA HIS A 51 -2.90 0.56 0.10
C HIS A 51 -2.43 0.78 -1.34
N CYS A 52 -1.21 1.27 -1.54
CA CYS A 52 -0.62 1.41 -2.89
C CYS A 52 -0.62 0.07 -3.64
N VAL A 53 -0.11 -0.98 -3.00
CA VAL A 53 -0.05 -2.33 -3.59
C VAL A 53 -1.46 -2.88 -3.86
N LYS A 54 -2.40 -2.70 -2.93
CA LYS A 54 -3.78 -3.16 -3.07
C LYS A 54 -4.49 -2.48 -4.23
N ASN A 55 -4.30 -1.18 -4.42
CA ASN A 55 -4.87 -0.43 -5.53
C ASN A 55 -4.35 -0.93 -6.89
N ILE A 56 -3.05 -1.21 -6.99
CA ILE A 56 -2.45 -1.80 -8.21
C ILE A 56 -2.98 -3.21 -8.46
N ILE A 57 -3.10 -4.03 -7.42
CA ILE A 57 -3.63 -5.40 -7.56
C ILE A 57 -5.11 -5.38 -7.97
N LYS A 58 -5.88 -4.40 -7.50
CA LYS A 58 -7.28 -4.21 -7.89
C LYS A 58 -7.40 -4.00 -9.40
N THR A 59 -6.57 -3.15 -10.01
CA THR A 59 -6.61 -2.93 -11.47
C THR A 59 -6.28 -4.20 -12.27
N LEU A 60 -5.38 -5.05 -11.76
CA LEU A 60 -5.10 -6.36 -12.37
C LEU A 60 -6.29 -7.32 -12.28
N TYR A 61 -7.04 -7.29 -11.18
CA TYR A 61 -8.29 -8.07 -11.06
C TYR A 61 -9.41 -7.50 -11.93
N ASP A 62 -9.49 -6.19 -12.09
CA ASP A 62 -10.44 -5.56 -13.00
C ASP A 62 -10.15 -5.95 -14.46
N LEU A 63 -8.86 -5.97 -14.86
CA LEU A 63 -8.43 -6.50 -16.16
C LEU A 63 -8.88 -7.96 -16.35
N ARG A 64 -8.68 -8.83 -15.35
CA ARG A 64 -9.16 -10.21 -15.37
C ARG A 64 -10.68 -10.29 -15.59
N ASN A 65 -11.43 -9.45 -14.89
CA ASN A 65 -12.89 -9.47 -14.90
C ASN A 65 -13.47 -8.87 -16.19
N SER A 66 -12.75 -7.95 -16.84
CA SER A 66 -13.13 -7.38 -18.14
C SER A 66 -13.21 -8.43 -19.27
N LYS A 67 -12.53 -9.57 -19.10
CA LYS A 67 -12.40 -10.66 -20.08
C LYS A 67 -11.78 -10.24 -21.43
N VAL A 68 -11.22 -9.03 -21.53
CA VAL A 68 -10.50 -8.55 -22.73
C VAL A 68 -9.25 -9.40 -22.99
N VAL A 69 -8.55 -9.80 -21.92
CA VAL A 69 -7.36 -10.67 -21.97
C VAL A 69 -7.43 -11.77 -20.91
N LYS A 70 -6.78 -12.90 -21.17
CA LYS A 70 -6.73 -14.01 -20.21
C LYS A 70 -5.54 -13.85 -19.26
N ILE A 71 -5.81 -13.38 -18.05
CA ILE A 71 -4.84 -13.36 -16.94
C ILE A 71 -5.30 -14.30 -15.81
N SER A 72 -4.38 -15.09 -15.25
CA SER A 72 -4.70 -16.02 -14.15
C SER A 72 -4.44 -15.40 -12.77
N ASN A 73 -5.11 -15.93 -11.74
CA ASN A 73 -4.85 -15.52 -10.35
C ASN A 73 -3.40 -15.76 -9.92
N GLN A 74 -2.76 -16.81 -10.45
CA GLN A 74 -1.35 -17.10 -10.17
C GLN A 74 -0.43 -16.00 -10.72
N ILE A 75 -0.69 -15.49 -11.93
CA ILE A 75 0.06 -14.38 -12.51
C ILE A 75 -0.15 -13.11 -11.68
N ILE A 76 -1.40 -12.80 -11.29
CA ILE A 76 -1.69 -11.62 -10.44
C ILE A 76 -0.96 -11.72 -9.10
N GLN A 77 -0.97 -12.89 -8.45
CA GLN A 77 -0.24 -13.12 -7.21
C GLN A 77 1.28 -13.03 -7.38
N HIS A 78 1.82 -13.47 -8.53
CA HIS A 78 3.23 -13.31 -8.83
C HIS A 78 3.60 -11.82 -8.99
N LEU A 79 2.85 -11.07 -9.81
CA LEU A 79 3.04 -9.64 -10.00
C LEU A 79 2.92 -8.88 -8.67
N SER A 80 1.95 -9.24 -7.83
CA SER A 80 1.82 -8.70 -6.47
C SER A 80 3.09 -8.87 -5.65
N LYS A 81 3.70 -10.07 -5.65
CA LYS A 81 4.97 -10.33 -4.96
C LYS A 81 6.10 -9.49 -5.53
N CYS A 82 6.19 -9.37 -6.86
CA CYS A 82 7.19 -8.55 -7.52
C CYS A 82 7.06 -7.07 -7.13
N ILE A 83 5.86 -6.50 -7.19
CA ILE A 83 5.61 -5.09 -6.80
C ILE A 83 6.00 -4.88 -5.34
N LYS A 84 5.56 -5.76 -4.43
CA LYS A 84 5.94 -5.68 -3.01
C LYS A 84 7.45 -5.68 -2.85
N TYR A 85 8.16 -6.55 -3.58
CA TYR A 85 9.61 -6.65 -3.52
C TYR A 85 10.30 -5.38 -4.03
N ILE A 86 9.88 -4.84 -5.18
CA ILE A 86 10.39 -3.59 -5.75
C ILE A 86 10.23 -2.45 -4.74
N PHE A 87 9.01 -2.27 -4.22
CA PHE A 87 8.74 -1.23 -3.22
C PHE A 87 9.60 -1.42 -1.97
N SER A 88 9.80 -2.65 -1.50
CA SER A 88 10.58 -2.92 -0.30
C SER A 88 12.08 -2.70 -0.47
N LYS A 89 12.61 -2.89 -1.67
CA LYS A 89 14.06 -2.89 -1.93
C LYS A 89 14.59 -1.59 -2.51
N ASN A 90 13.72 -0.68 -2.94
CA ASN A 90 14.08 0.62 -3.51
C ASN A 90 13.54 1.80 -2.69
N GLN A 91 13.33 1.63 -1.38
CA GLN A 91 13.05 2.77 -0.50
C GLN A 91 14.26 3.72 -0.47
N GLY A 92 14.01 5.02 -0.62
CA GLY A 92 15.04 6.06 -0.75
C GLY A 92 15.75 6.11 -2.12
N ASP A 93 15.46 5.20 -3.05
CA ASP A 93 16.16 5.08 -4.33
C ASP A 93 15.20 5.31 -5.51
N LYS A 94 15.17 6.56 -5.99
CA LYS A 94 14.26 7.00 -7.06
C LYS A 94 14.53 6.32 -8.40
N GLU A 95 15.80 6.25 -8.80
CA GLU A 95 16.15 5.66 -10.10
C GLU A 95 15.95 4.14 -10.07
N GLY A 96 16.41 3.45 -9.02
CA GLY A 96 16.19 2.01 -8.93
C GLY A 96 14.71 1.64 -8.80
N MET A 97 13.89 2.46 -8.13
CA MET A 97 12.43 2.27 -8.11
C MET A 97 11.84 2.32 -9.53
N ARG A 98 12.18 3.36 -10.29
CA ARG A 98 11.69 3.55 -11.66
C ARG A 98 12.17 2.44 -12.59
N GLU A 99 13.47 2.13 -12.56
CA GLU A 99 14.09 1.11 -13.41
C GLU A 99 13.48 -0.27 -13.17
N ASN A 100 13.30 -0.67 -11.91
CA ASN A 100 12.72 -1.97 -11.59
C ASN A 100 11.23 -2.05 -11.97
N LEU A 101 10.47 -0.96 -11.86
CA LEU A 101 9.09 -0.91 -12.34
C LEU A 101 9.03 -1.00 -13.88
N VAL A 102 9.91 -0.28 -14.59
CA VAL A 102 10.02 -0.35 -16.06
C VAL A 102 10.41 -1.75 -16.53
N ALA A 103 11.29 -2.44 -15.81
CA ALA A 103 11.73 -3.78 -16.16
C ALA A 103 10.69 -4.87 -15.83
N LEU A 104 9.71 -4.59 -14.97
CA LEU A 104 8.80 -5.59 -14.42
C LEU A 104 8.02 -6.34 -15.50
N VAL A 105 7.34 -5.62 -16.40
CA VAL A 105 6.53 -6.24 -17.46
C VAL A 105 7.42 -6.93 -18.50
N PRO A 106 8.43 -6.29 -19.12
CA PRO A 106 9.34 -6.94 -20.06
C PRO A 106 9.93 -8.24 -19.53
N HIS A 107 10.34 -8.24 -18.25
CA HIS A 107 10.88 -9.41 -17.59
C HIS A 107 9.92 -10.61 -17.64
N GLN A 108 8.62 -10.42 -17.40
CA GLN A 108 7.65 -11.54 -17.43
C GLN A 108 7.49 -12.19 -18.80
N PHE A 109 7.85 -11.46 -19.86
CA PHE A 109 7.80 -11.91 -21.25
C PHE A 109 9.19 -12.31 -21.78
N GLY A 110 10.18 -12.46 -20.90
CA GLY A 110 11.53 -12.93 -21.25
C GLY A 110 12.46 -11.86 -21.79
N ASP A 111 12.02 -10.60 -21.85
CA ASP A 111 12.90 -9.48 -22.18
C ASP A 111 13.63 -9.01 -20.92
N HIS A 112 14.92 -9.35 -20.86
CA HIS A 112 15.80 -8.99 -19.74
C HIS A 112 16.67 -7.75 -20.02
N SER A 113 16.49 -7.05 -21.15
CA SER A 113 17.32 -5.89 -21.52
C SER A 113 17.39 -4.84 -20.42
N LYS A 114 16.22 -4.47 -19.87
CA LYS A 114 16.05 -3.43 -18.83
C LYS A 114 16.23 -3.93 -17.40
N CYS A 115 16.46 -5.23 -17.19
CA CYS A 115 16.56 -5.79 -15.85
C CYS A 115 17.85 -5.35 -15.13
N HIS A 116 17.78 -5.15 -13.81
CA HIS A 116 18.97 -5.02 -12.97
C HIS A 116 19.44 -6.39 -12.47
N GLY A 117 20.76 -6.61 -12.37
CA GLY A 117 21.35 -7.89 -11.95
C GLY A 117 20.79 -8.38 -10.60
N ARG A 118 20.74 -7.49 -9.60
CA ARG A 118 20.20 -7.80 -8.26
C ARG A 118 18.80 -8.46 -8.29
N PHE A 119 17.96 -8.08 -9.24
CA PHE A 119 16.55 -8.52 -9.33
C PHE A 119 16.34 -9.65 -10.35
N CYS A 120 17.22 -9.78 -11.34
CA CYS A 120 17.08 -10.73 -12.44
C CYS A 120 18.04 -11.91 -12.32
N GLY A 121 17.49 -13.13 -12.25
CA GLY A 121 18.30 -14.35 -12.21
C GLY A 121 19.10 -14.55 -13.50
N TYR A 122 18.53 -14.22 -14.66
CA TYR A 122 19.20 -14.28 -15.96
C TYR A 122 20.48 -13.45 -15.98
N LYS A 123 20.43 -12.18 -15.55
CA LYS A 123 21.62 -11.32 -15.48
C LYS A 123 22.61 -11.73 -14.39
N ARG A 124 22.16 -12.34 -13.29
CA ARG A 124 23.07 -12.87 -12.24
C ARG A 124 23.86 -14.08 -12.70
N LYS A 125 23.27 -14.88 -13.58
CA LYS A 125 23.81 -16.15 -14.05
C LYS A 125 23.59 -16.28 -15.56
N PRO A 126 24.32 -15.51 -16.37
CA PRO A 126 24.10 -15.48 -17.82
C PRO A 126 24.40 -16.82 -18.50
N ASN A 127 25.20 -17.67 -17.86
CA ASN A 127 25.62 -18.97 -18.39
C ASN A 127 24.67 -20.12 -18.02
N GLU A 128 23.62 -19.87 -17.23
CA GLU A 128 22.60 -20.87 -16.88
C GLU A 128 21.31 -20.63 -17.65
N THR A 129 20.62 -21.70 -18.06
CA THR A 129 19.27 -21.60 -18.61
C THR A 129 18.36 -20.95 -17.58
N TYR A 130 17.88 -19.75 -17.88
CA TYR A 130 16.99 -19.03 -16.97
C TYR A 130 15.58 -19.61 -16.99
N VAL A 131 14.98 -19.68 -15.80
CA VAL A 131 13.71 -20.37 -15.58
C VAL A 131 12.79 -19.46 -14.75
N HIS A 132 11.60 -19.18 -15.27
CA HIS A 132 10.59 -18.36 -14.60
C HIS A 132 9.86 -19.18 -13.52
N ARG A 133 10.53 -19.46 -12.39
CA ARG A 133 10.03 -20.37 -11.34
C ARG A 133 8.61 -20.09 -10.84
N SER A 134 8.16 -18.84 -10.91
CA SER A 134 6.83 -18.41 -10.45
C SER A 134 5.76 -18.38 -11.54
N LEU A 135 6.12 -18.61 -12.81
CA LEU A 135 5.19 -18.70 -13.93
C LEU A 135 4.85 -20.17 -14.25
N ARG A 136 3.69 -20.38 -14.87
CA ARG A 136 3.24 -21.71 -15.28
C ARG A 136 4.21 -22.29 -16.31
N TYR A 137 4.51 -23.59 -16.18
CA TYR A 137 5.51 -24.29 -17.00
C TYR A 137 6.93 -23.70 -16.93
N LYS A 138 7.15 -22.74 -16.04
CA LYS A 138 8.42 -22.04 -15.83
C LYS A 138 8.96 -21.31 -17.07
N VAL A 139 8.07 -20.94 -17.99
CA VAL A 139 8.38 -20.21 -19.24
C VAL A 139 7.89 -18.76 -19.16
N PRO A 140 8.42 -17.87 -20.01
CA PRO A 140 7.90 -16.50 -20.12
C PRO A 140 6.46 -16.47 -20.65
N LEU A 141 5.71 -15.43 -20.30
CA LEU A 141 4.42 -15.12 -20.90
C LEU A 141 4.60 -14.79 -22.40
N GLN A 142 3.60 -15.15 -23.21
CA GLN A 142 3.68 -15.02 -24.68
C GLN A 142 2.52 -14.23 -25.30
N ASP A 143 1.46 -13.93 -24.55
CA ASP A 143 0.26 -13.26 -25.07
C ASP A 143 0.52 -11.75 -25.30
N PRO A 144 0.54 -11.27 -26.56
CA PRO A 144 0.83 -9.87 -26.86
C PRO A 144 -0.25 -8.90 -26.38
N LEU A 145 -1.52 -9.32 -26.35
CA LEU A 145 -2.61 -8.48 -25.85
C LEU A 145 -2.51 -8.30 -24.33
N LEU A 146 -2.15 -9.38 -23.63
CA LEU A 146 -1.85 -9.32 -22.21
C LEU A 146 -0.64 -8.41 -21.93
N ARG A 147 0.39 -8.48 -22.77
CA ARG A 147 1.56 -7.60 -22.66
C ARG A 147 1.13 -6.13 -22.75
N GLN A 148 0.40 -5.76 -23.80
CA GLN A 148 -0.07 -4.40 -23.99
C GLN A 148 -0.92 -3.91 -22.81
N SER A 149 -1.88 -4.73 -22.37
CA SER A 149 -2.75 -4.39 -21.24
C SER A 149 -1.97 -4.16 -19.94
N LEU A 150 -0.90 -4.93 -19.71
CA LEU A 150 -0.02 -4.73 -18.55
C LEU A 150 0.80 -3.46 -18.71
N ASP A 151 1.37 -3.20 -19.89
CA ASP A 151 2.11 -1.96 -20.15
C ASP A 151 1.23 -0.71 -19.91
N ASP A 152 -0.04 -0.74 -20.34
CA ASP A 152 -1.00 0.34 -20.11
C ASP A 152 -1.31 0.54 -18.61
N ILE A 153 -1.45 -0.55 -17.85
CA ILE A 153 -1.66 -0.48 -16.39
C ILE A 153 -0.41 0.06 -15.67
N PHE A 154 0.78 -0.36 -16.10
CA PHE A 154 2.04 0.01 -15.43
C PHE A 154 2.56 1.38 -15.85
N ALA A 155 2.20 1.92 -17.01
CA ALA A 155 2.59 3.25 -17.46
C ALA A 155 2.32 4.37 -16.41
N PRO A 156 1.09 4.53 -15.87
CA PRO A 156 0.83 5.55 -14.84
C PRO A 156 1.53 5.24 -13.50
N ILE A 157 1.79 3.97 -13.20
CA ILE A 157 2.51 3.55 -11.97
C ILE A 157 3.98 3.95 -12.08
N ILE A 158 4.61 3.69 -13.23
CA ILE A 158 6.00 4.07 -13.53
C ILE A 158 6.14 5.59 -13.49
N ALA A 159 5.20 6.33 -14.09
CA ALA A 159 5.18 7.79 -14.06
C ALA A 159 5.13 8.35 -12.63
N LYS A 160 4.49 7.63 -11.70
CA LYS A 160 4.39 7.96 -10.28
C LYS A 160 5.47 7.31 -9.41
N SER A 161 6.51 6.71 -9.99
CA SER A 161 7.56 5.98 -9.25
C SER A 161 8.18 6.77 -8.09
N ALA A 162 8.35 8.09 -8.26
CA ALA A 162 8.89 8.98 -7.23
C ALA A 162 8.04 9.02 -5.94
N SER A 163 6.71 8.80 -6.02
CA SER A 163 5.87 8.77 -4.81
C SER A 163 5.98 7.46 -4.01
N TYR A 164 6.71 6.46 -4.53
CA TYR A 164 6.85 5.15 -3.89
C TYR A 164 8.20 4.97 -3.17
N ILE A 165 9.09 5.96 -3.22
CA ILE A 165 10.41 5.88 -2.59
C ILE A 165 10.36 6.00 -1.06
N GLU A 166 9.28 6.57 -0.54
CA GLU A 166 9.10 6.81 0.88
C GLU A 166 7.69 6.38 1.27
N LEU A 167 7.49 5.06 1.40
CA LEU A 167 6.20 4.47 1.74
C LEU A 167 6.13 4.17 3.23
N GLY A 168 5.00 4.55 3.84
CA GLY A 168 4.66 4.27 5.23
C GLY A 168 4.21 2.82 5.45
N SER A 169 3.94 2.50 6.70
CA SER A 169 3.51 1.16 7.14
C SER A 169 2.14 1.21 7.79
N SER A 170 1.15 0.56 7.18
CA SER A 170 -0.19 0.41 7.75
C SER A 170 -0.27 -0.55 8.93
N GLN A 171 0.80 -1.19 9.38
CA GLN A 171 0.70 -2.23 10.42
C GLN A 171 0.03 -1.73 11.70
N ALA A 172 0.37 -0.52 12.15
CA ALA A 172 -0.26 0.09 13.32
C ALA A 172 -1.75 0.38 13.07
N CYS A 173 -2.11 0.90 11.89
CA CYS A 173 -3.49 1.18 11.51
C CYS A 173 -4.32 -0.11 11.36
N GLU A 174 -3.76 -1.16 10.75
CA GLU A 174 -4.40 -2.47 10.59
C GLU A 174 -4.62 -3.15 11.93
N HIS A 175 -3.63 -3.06 12.84
CA HIS A 175 -3.78 -3.53 14.21
C HIS A 175 -4.89 -2.78 14.95
N ALA A 176 -4.88 -1.44 14.93
CA ALA A 176 -5.90 -0.63 15.58
C ALA A 176 -7.30 -0.94 15.02
N ASN A 177 -7.46 -0.98 13.70
CA ASN A 177 -8.73 -1.29 13.05
C ASN A 177 -9.22 -2.72 13.39
N ARG A 178 -8.31 -3.69 13.45
CA ARG A 178 -8.63 -5.06 13.87
C ARG A 178 -9.12 -5.10 15.31
N GLU A 179 -8.40 -4.48 16.24
CA GLU A 179 -8.76 -4.47 17.65
C GLU A 179 -10.10 -3.77 17.91
N THR A 180 -10.38 -2.70 17.16
CA THR A 180 -11.69 -2.02 17.17
C THR A 180 -12.78 -2.93 16.63
N CYS A 181 -12.57 -3.59 15.48
CA CYS A 181 -13.55 -4.51 14.89
C CYS A 181 -13.85 -5.73 15.80
N LEU A 182 -12.92 -6.14 16.67
CA LEU A 182 -13.16 -7.21 17.64
C LEU A 182 -14.09 -6.78 18.78
N ARG A 183 -14.02 -5.52 19.21
CA ARG A 183 -14.80 -4.97 20.32
C ARG A 183 -16.09 -4.27 19.89
N VAL A 184 -16.12 -3.80 18.65
CA VAL A 184 -17.24 -3.19 17.94
C VAL A 184 -17.46 -3.94 16.62
N PRO A 185 -17.93 -5.19 16.67
CA PRO A 185 -18.14 -5.96 15.47
C PRO A 185 -19.29 -5.39 14.62
N LYS A 186 -19.06 -5.32 13.30
CA LYS A 186 -19.99 -4.70 12.33
C LYS A 186 -21.38 -5.33 12.25
N HIS A 187 -21.55 -6.57 12.72
CA HIS A 187 -22.84 -7.26 12.71
C HIS A 187 -23.75 -6.84 13.88
N LEU A 188 -23.23 -6.07 14.84
CA LEU A 188 -23.99 -5.52 15.96
C LEU A 188 -24.11 -4.00 15.78
N HIS A 189 -25.30 -3.45 16.02
CA HIS A 189 -25.54 -2.02 15.93
C HIS A 189 -25.18 -1.34 17.26
N TYR A 190 -24.04 -0.65 17.27
CA TYR A 190 -23.62 0.22 18.37
C TYR A 190 -23.70 1.71 18.03
N GLY A 191 -24.09 2.05 16.79
CA GLY A 191 -24.15 3.43 16.32
C GLY A 191 -24.98 4.33 17.24
N GLU A 192 -24.60 5.60 17.33
CA GLU A 192 -25.34 6.64 18.10
C GLU A 192 -25.56 6.31 19.59
N SER A 193 -24.74 5.41 20.15
CA SER A 193 -24.82 5.02 21.56
C SER A 193 -23.51 5.31 22.29
N GLU A 194 -23.61 5.62 23.59
CA GLU A 194 -22.44 5.72 24.49
C GLU A 194 -21.61 4.43 24.52
N SER A 195 -22.24 3.29 24.20
CA SER A 195 -21.57 1.99 24.10
C SER A 195 -20.50 1.98 23.00
N LEU A 196 -20.72 2.65 21.87
CA LEU A 196 -19.71 2.77 20.82
C LEU A 196 -18.51 3.56 21.31
N ASP A 197 -18.76 4.74 21.89
CA ASP A 197 -17.71 5.62 22.40
C ASP A 197 -16.88 4.94 23.47
N PHE A 198 -17.53 4.28 24.45
CA PHE A 198 -16.83 3.51 25.48
C PHE A 198 -15.96 2.42 24.87
N ARG A 199 -16.47 1.64 23.92
CA ARG A 199 -15.72 0.55 23.30
C ARG A 199 -14.53 1.06 22.49
N VAL A 200 -14.69 2.14 21.72
CA VAL A 200 -13.60 2.75 20.96
C VAL A 200 -12.53 3.30 21.91
N LYS A 201 -12.93 4.05 22.95
CA LYS A 201 -12.01 4.58 23.97
C LYS A 201 -11.26 3.46 24.71
N ALA A 202 -11.97 2.44 25.19
CA ALA A 202 -11.36 1.29 25.86
C ALA A 202 -10.41 0.51 24.93
N THR A 203 -10.69 0.46 23.64
CA THR A 203 -9.78 -0.11 22.64
C THR A 203 -8.50 0.72 22.52
N ALA A 204 -8.63 2.04 22.46
CA ALA A 204 -7.47 2.93 22.39
C ALA A 204 -6.58 2.80 23.65
N THR A 205 -7.18 2.77 24.85
CA THR A 205 -6.44 2.55 26.10
C THR A 205 -5.76 1.18 26.11
N PHE A 206 -6.45 0.13 25.66
CA PHE A 206 -5.84 -1.20 25.53
C PHE A 206 -4.63 -1.23 24.59
N ILE A 207 -4.71 -0.52 23.45
CA ILE A 207 -3.60 -0.44 22.49
C ILE A 207 -2.38 0.27 23.10
N ASN A 208 -2.62 1.34 23.87
CA ASN A 208 -1.55 2.16 24.45
C ASN A 208 -0.93 1.55 25.71
N GLU A 209 -1.74 0.96 26.58
CA GLU A 209 -1.34 0.57 27.95
C GLU A 209 -1.44 -0.95 28.20
N GLY A 210 -1.87 -1.73 27.21
CA GLY A 210 -2.10 -3.15 27.33
C GLY A 210 -3.30 -3.46 28.23
N ARG A 211 -3.28 -4.55 29.00
CA ARG A 211 -4.40 -4.95 29.89
C ARG A 211 -4.49 -4.15 31.20
N LYS A 212 -3.55 -3.24 31.47
CA LYS A 212 -3.48 -2.47 32.72
C LYS A 212 -4.64 -1.49 32.90
N TYR A 213 -5.27 -1.05 31.80
CA TYR A 213 -6.45 -0.18 31.86
C TYR A 213 -7.63 -0.76 32.65
N LEU A 214 -7.73 -2.10 32.75
CA LEU A 214 -8.80 -2.76 33.51
C LEU A 214 -8.69 -2.53 35.02
N SER A 215 -7.48 -2.25 35.54
CA SER A 215 -7.29 -1.96 36.98
C SER A 215 -7.60 -0.52 37.37
N GLU A 216 -7.79 0.37 36.39
CA GLU A 216 -8.07 1.80 36.61
C GLU A 216 -9.57 2.14 36.51
N VAL A 217 -10.40 1.19 36.05
CA VAL A 217 -11.86 1.28 36.11
C VAL A 217 -12.31 0.84 37.51
N LYS A 218 -12.32 1.78 38.46
CA LYS A 218 -12.98 1.63 39.77
C LYS A 218 -14.18 2.55 39.87
#